data_AF-A0A920UIW4-F1
#
_entry.id   AF-A0A920UIW4-F1
#
_cell.length_a   1.000
_cell.length_b   1.000
_cell.length_c   1.000
_cell.angle_alpha   90.00
_cell.angle_beta   90.00
_cell.angle_gamma   90.00
#
_symmetry.space_group_name_H-M   'P 1'
#
loop_
_entity.id
_entity.type
_entity.pdbx_description
1 polymer ?
#
loop_
_entity_poly.entity_id
_entity_poly.type
_entity_poly.pdbx_seq_one_letter_code
_entity_poly.pdbx_strand_id
1 'polypeptide(L)' 'MPTDGQINPSDITQALARGARRSGVKIIEETKVTGIRTENLDTSGCRKIAAVQTEGGEILWKN' A
#
# COMPACT_ATOMS: atom_id res chain seq x y z
N MET A 1 21.58 0.95 32.73
CA MET A 1 21.77 0.06 31.57
C MET A 1 21.58 0.87 30.31
N PRO A 2 22.57 1.04 29.42
CA PRO A 2 22.33 1.77 28.18
C PRO A 2 22.65 0.87 26.98
N THR A 3 21.66 0.14 26.43
CA THR A 3 21.95 -0.57 25.17
C THR A 3 20.78 -0.87 24.24
N ASP A 4 19.55 -0.46 24.54
CA ASP A 4 18.56 -0.31 23.47
C ASP A 4 18.71 1.09 22.93
N GLY A 5 19.37 1.19 21.77
CA GLY A 5 19.51 2.45 21.05
C GLY A 5 18.12 3.04 20.80
N GLN A 6 17.85 4.21 21.37
CA GLN A 6 16.63 4.93 21.06
C GLN A 6 16.77 5.50 19.65
N ILE A 7 15.86 5.11 18.77
CA ILE A 7 15.74 5.67 17.43
C ILE A 7 14.36 6.26 17.29
N ASN A 8 14.25 7.38 16.58
CA ASN A 8 12.96 7.99 16.34
C ASN A 8 12.14 7.08 15.41
N PRO A 9 10.86 6.81 15.70
CA PRO A 9 10.01 6.00 14.83
C PRO A 9 9.97 6.50 13.38
N SER A 10 9.97 7.83 13.19
CA SER A 10 9.99 8.47 11.87
C SER A 10 11.24 8.13 11.05
N ASP A 11 12.40 7.99 11.69
CA ASP A 11 13.64 7.67 11.00
C ASP A 11 13.64 6.22 10.50
N ILE A 12 13.07 5.31 11.30
CA ILE A 12 12.86 3.91 10.89
C ILE A 12 11.90 3.83 9.71
N THR A 13 10.73 4.47 9.79
CA THR A 13 9.73 4.40 8.71
C THR A 13 10.27 4.97 7.41
N GLN A 14 11.01 6.08 7.47
CA GLN A 14 11.68 6.65 6.29
C GLN A 14 12.77 5.72 5.74
N ALA A 15 13.57 5.09 6.58
CA ALA A 15 14.58 4.13 6.13
C ALA A 15 13.94 2.95 5.36
N LEU A 16 12.85 2.40 5.88
CA LEU A 16 12.08 1.33 5.23
C LEU A 16 11.46 1.79 3.91
N ALA A 17 10.82 2.97 3.89
CA ALA A 17 10.22 3.54 2.68
C ALA A 17 11.28 3.78 1.59
N ARG A 18 12.47 4.26 1.96
CA ARG A 18 13.61 4.40 1.04
C ARG A 18 14.04 3.05 0.48
N GLY A 19 14.13 2.02 1.32
CA GLY A 19 14.44 0.66 0.90
C GLY A 19 13.42 0.11 -0.10
N ALA A 20 12.14 0.21 0.21
CA ALA A 20 11.06 -0.24 -0.67
C ALA A 20 11.07 0.47 -2.04
N ARG A 21 11.25 1.80 -2.04
CA ARG A 21 11.41 2.59 -3.29
C ARG A 21 12.61 2.12 -4.11
N ARG A 22 13.76 1.85 -3.48
CA ARG A 22 14.95 1.28 -4.16
C ARG A 22 14.69 -0.10 -4.76
N SER A 23 13.80 -0.89 -4.15
CA SER A 23 13.37 -2.19 -4.66
C SER A 23 12.23 -2.12 -5.70
N GLY A 24 11.85 -0.93 -6.16
CA GLY A 24 10.85 -0.74 -7.21
C GLY A 24 9.40 -0.57 -6.72
N VAL A 25 9.17 -0.49 -5.40
CA VAL A 25 7.84 -0.20 -4.87
C VAL A 25 7.46 1.26 -5.10
N LYS A 26 6.24 1.49 -5.59
CA LYS A 26 5.64 2.82 -5.66
C LYS A 26 4.90 3.14 -4.36
N ILE A 27 5.38 4.12 -3.61
CA ILE A 27 4.69 4.70 -2.44
C ILE A 27 4.04 5.99 -2.91
N ILE A 28 2.71 6.05 -2.89
CA ILE A 28 1.92 7.22 -3.32
C ILE A 28 1.34 7.88 -2.07
N GLU A 29 1.71 9.13 -1.83
CA GLU A 29 1.25 9.94 -0.70
C GLU A 29 0.10 10.85 -1.16
N GLU A 30 -0.60 11.50 -0.22
CA GLU A 30 -1.77 12.35 -0.50
C GLU A 30 -2.81 11.64 -1.40
N THR A 31 -3.05 10.36 -1.13
CA THR A 31 -3.93 9.50 -1.93
C THR A 31 -4.94 8.82 -1.01
N LYS A 32 -6.01 9.54 -0.68
CA LYS A 32 -7.05 8.98 0.19
C LYS A 32 -7.80 7.85 -0.52
N VAL A 33 -7.80 6.67 0.09
CA VAL A 33 -8.63 5.53 -0.34
C VAL A 33 -10.08 5.80 0.03
N THR A 34 -10.97 5.66 -0.94
CA THR A 34 -12.43 5.91 -0.80
C THR A 34 -13.26 4.64 -0.93
N GLY A 35 -12.70 3.57 -1.50
CA GLY A 35 -13.40 2.31 -1.68
C GLY A 35 -12.56 1.20 -2.32
N ILE A 36 -13.14 0.01 -2.39
CA ILE A 36 -12.58 -1.15 -3.07
C ILE A 36 -13.61 -1.63 -4.10
N ARG A 37 -13.22 -1.67 -5.37
CA ARG A 37 -14.06 -2.20 -6.43
C ARG A 37 -13.82 -3.71 -6.56
N THR A 38 -14.91 -4.45 -6.58
CA THR A 38 -14.91 -5.90 -6.80
C THR A 38 -15.67 -6.25 -8.07
N GLU A 39 -15.24 -7.33 -8.72
CA GLU A 39 -15.89 -7.90 -9.90
C GLU A 39 -16.69 -9.15 -9.53
N ASN A 40 -17.42 -9.67 -10.52
CA ASN A 40 -18.32 -10.81 -10.38
C ASN A 40 -17.63 -12.04 -9.76
N LEU A 41 -18.46 -12.94 -9.24
CA LEU A 41 -18.03 -14.19 -8.64
C LEU A 41 -17.14 -14.95 -9.63
N ASP A 42 -15.94 -15.32 -9.21
CA ASP A 42 -15.17 -16.31 -9.94
C ASP A 42 -15.83 -17.69 -9.83
N THR A 43 -15.27 -18.68 -10.52
CA THR A 43 -15.80 -20.06 -10.56
C THR A 43 -15.92 -20.70 -9.17
N SER A 44 -15.27 -20.12 -8.15
CA SER A 44 -15.28 -20.55 -6.75
C SER A 44 -16.39 -19.87 -5.93
N GLY A 45 -17.13 -18.91 -6.50
CA GLY A 45 -18.13 -18.12 -5.77
C GLY A 45 -17.53 -16.96 -4.96
N CYS A 46 -16.29 -16.53 -5.26
CA CYS A 46 -15.64 -15.41 -4.57
C CYS A 46 -15.57 -14.17 -5.46
N ARG A 47 -15.80 -12.98 -4.88
CA ARG A 47 -15.60 -11.70 -5.58
C ARG A 47 -14.11 -11.38 -5.67
N LYS A 48 -13.63 -11.07 -6.87
CA LYS A 48 -12.25 -10.65 -7.11
C LYS A 48 -12.10 -9.14 -6.93
N ILE A 49 -11.01 -8.70 -6.30
CA ILE A 49 -10.65 -7.29 -6.23
C ILE A 49 -10.18 -6.85 -7.62
N ALA A 50 -10.78 -5.78 -8.12
CA ALA A 50 -10.46 -5.25 -9.44
C ALA A 50 -9.72 -3.92 -9.38
N ALA A 51 -9.99 -3.08 -8.38
CA ALA A 51 -9.31 -1.81 -8.19
C ALA A 51 -9.44 -1.26 -6.77
N VAL A 52 -8.51 -0.41 -6.39
CA VAL A 52 -8.63 0.49 -5.24
C VAL A 52 -9.11 1.84 -5.75
N GLN A 53 -10.17 2.37 -5.15
CA GLN A 53 -10.73 3.67 -5.49
C GLN A 53 -10.10 4.73 -4.60
N THR A 54 -9.66 5.84 -5.20
CA THR A 54 -9.04 6.96 -4.51
C THR A 54 -9.68 8.27 -4.94
N GLU A 55 -9.43 9.36 -4.22
CA GLU A 55 -9.89 10.70 -4.65
C GLU A 55 -9.32 11.15 -6.01
N GLY A 56 -8.16 10.62 -6.40
CA GLY A 56 -7.50 10.88 -7.68
C GLY A 56 -7.87 9.92 -8.81
N GLY A 57 -8.83 9.00 -8.60
CA GLY A 57 -9.22 7.97 -9.57
C GLY A 57 -8.95 6.54 -9.09
N GLU A 58 -9.03 5.56 -9.98
CA GLU A 58 -8.83 4.14 -9.65
C GLU A 58 -7.40 3.67 -9.90
N ILE A 59 -6.85 2.92 -8.94
CA ILE A 59 -5.64 2.11 -9.13
C ILE A 59 -6.09 0.69 -9.44
N LEU A 60 -5.98 0.32 -10.72
CA LEU A 60 -6.36 -1.02 -11.20
C LEU A 60 -5.44 -2.10 -10.63
N TRP A 61 -6.03 -3.22 -10.21
CA TRP A 61 -5.28 -4.44 -9.97
C TRP A 61 -4.71 -4.93 -11.30
N LYS A 62 -3.38 -5.10 -11.35
CA LYS A 62 -2.69 -5.65 -12.52
C LYS A 62 -2.18 -7.04 -12.17
N ASN A 63 -2.71 -8.05 -12.86
CA ASN A 63 -2.18 -9.41 -12.89
C ASN A 63 -1.99 -9.82 -14.35
#